data_AF-A0A1T4VWD1-F1
#
_entry.id   AF-A0A1T4VWD1-F1
#
_cell.length_a   1.000
_cell.length_b   1.000
_cell.length_c   1.000
_cell.angle_alpha   90.00
_cell.angle_beta   90.00
_cell.angle_gamma   90.00
#
_symmetry.space_group_name_H-M   'P 1'
#
loop_
_entity.id
_entity.type
_entity.pdbx_description
1 polymer ?
#
loop_
_entity_poly.entity_id
_entity_poly.type
_entity_poly.pdbx_seq_one_letter_code
_entity_poly.pdbx_strand_id
1 'polypeptide(L)'
;MNVITSSETPSEFTINFDGTPRASQVVSQGAQLVKRQTDGTLAHGSDAIYWLGAGLFDDEAGNAKELLLSVNKTLSLATEIWQDDDEKLEAVKQLSVFINASLFKTRIPVTLDEDFYLAGSRSNPLVDGDLTLLLPKRPDSVQVIGAVLHPQTVPFSVTHTADDYLSVAMPLHSFGNSTALVVQPNGEIEEHPIAYWNEQPMNIAPGAMVYMPFQRLPSALSSLNADIVQLLQHRVM
;
A
#
# COMPACT_ATOMS: atom_id res chain seq x y z
N MET A 1 0.38 36.80 -13.51
CA MET A 1 0.78 35.70 -14.40
C MET A 1 0.98 34.50 -13.49
N ASN A 2 -0.03 33.62 -13.36
CA ASN A 2 0.09 32.43 -12.52
C ASN A 2 0.73 31.34 -13.36
N VAL A 3 1.94 30.92 -12.98
CA VAL A 3 2.58 29.74 -13.53
C VAL A 3 2.22 28.59 -12.59
N ILE A 4 1.36 27.70 -13.05
CA ILE A 4 1.08 26.43 -12.37
C ILE A 4 2.04 25.41 -12.99
N THR A 5 3.09 25.03 -12.26
CA THR A 5 3.97 23.92 -12.64
C THR A 5 3.36 22.63 -12.10
N SER A 6 2.43 22.03 -12.83
CA SER A 6 1.81 20.75 -12.45
C SER A 6 2.86 19.63 -12.58
N SER A 7 3.53 19.33 -11.47
CA SER A 7 4.50 18.21 -11.35
C SER A 7 3.86 16.88 -10.90
N GLU A 8 2.52 16.85 -10.85
CA GLU A 8 1.74 15.78 -10.21
C GLU A 8 0.97 14.89 -11.19
N THR A 9 1.01 15.15 -12.51
CA THR A 9 0.38 14.25 -13.46
C THR A 9 1.22 12.97 -13.58
N PRO A 10 0.66 11.78 -13.32
CA PRO A 10 1.34 10.52 -13.57
C PRO A 10 1.81 10.48 -15.02
N SER A 11 3.07 10.17 -15.22
CA SER A 11 3.62 10.04 -16.57
C SER A 11 3.48 8.59 -16.99
N GLU A 12 2.54 8.34 -17.89
CA GLU A 12 2.27 7.01 -18.42
C GLU A 12 3.17 6.75 -19.64
N PHE A 13 3.82 5.59 -19.64
CA PHE A 13 4.67 5.13 -20.73
C PHE A 13 4.25 3.73 -21.14
N THR A 14 4.27 3.45 -22.44
CA THR A 14 4.09 2.09 -22.98
C THR A 14 5.43 1.58 -23.48
N ILE A 15 5.86 0.43 -22.97
CA ILE A 15 7.08 -0.25 -23.39
C ILE A 15 6.67 -1.61 -23.97
N ASN A 16 7.07 -1.87 -25.21
CA ASN A 16 6.88 -3.18 -25.84
C ASN A 16 8.22 -3.92 -25.86
N PHE A 17 8.21 -5.18 -25.41
CA PHE A 17 9.38 -6.05 -25.42
C PHE A 17 9.25 -7.08 -26.54
N ASP A 18 10.35 -7.32 -27.26
CA ASP A 18 10.44 -8.42 -28.22
C ASP A 18 10.64 -9.75 -27.45
N GLY A 19 9.54 -10.45 -27.18
CA GLY A 19 9.52 -11.68 -26.37
C GLY A 19 9.36 -11.40 -24.87
N THR A 20 9.43 -12.45 -24.05
CA THR A 20 9.23 -12.36 -22.60
C THR A 20 10.45 -11.74 -21.90
N PRO A 21 10.37 -10.50 -21.38
CA PRO A 21 11.50 -9.88 -20.73
C PRO A 21 11.79 -10.48 -19.36
N ARG A 22 13.02 -10.30 -18.91
CA ARG A 22 13.40 -10.51 -17.50
C ARG A 22 12.93 -9.31 -16.66
N ALA A 23 12.61 -9.53 -15.39
CA ALA A 23 12.25 -8.46 -14.45
C ALA A 23 13.29 -7.32 -14.41
N SER A 24 14.59 -7.65 -14.42
CA SER A 24 15.68 -6.67 -14.56
C SER A 24 15.61 -5.78 -15.82
N GLN A 25 15.12 -6.31 -16.94
CA GLN A 25 14.98 -5.54 -18.19
C GLN A 25 13.81 -4.57 -18.10
N VAL A 26 12.70 -5.02 -17.51
CA VAL A 26 11.53 -4.18 -17.24
C VAL A 26 11.90 -3.02 -16.31
N VAL A 27 12.60 -3.32 -15.20
CA VAL A 27 13.07 -2.32 -14.23
C VAL A 27 14.03 -1.31 -14.86
N SER A 28 15.09 -1.78 -15.53
CA SER A 28 16.09 -0.88 -16.12
C SER A 28 15.53 0.02 -17.22
N GLN A 29 14.68 -0.51 -18.11
CA GLN A 29 14.06 0.31 -19.16
C GLN A 29 13.04 1.31 -18.59
N GLY A 30 12.22 0.90 -17.63
CA GLY A 30 11.30 1.80 -16.92
C GLY A 30 12.05 2.92 -16.19
N ALA A 31 13.12 2.58 -15.48
CA ALA A 31 13.95 3.55 -14.78
C ALA A 31 14.58 4.58 -15.72
N GLN A 32 15.07 4.14 -16.89
CA GLN A 32 15.62 5.03 -17.91
C GLN A 32 14.59 6.00 -18.48
N LEU A 33 13.32 5.61 -18.58
CA LEU A 33 12.23 6.51 -19.01
C LEU A 33 11.94 7.57 -17.94
N VAL A 34 11.81 7.15 -16.68
CA VAL A 34 11.56 8.08 -15.56
C VAL A 34 12.72 9.06 -15.41
N LYS A 35 13.97 8.58 -15.38
CA LYS A 35 15.19 9.41 -15.22
C LYS A 35 15.32 10.44 -16.35
N ARG A 36 15.06 10.05 -17.61
CA ARG A 36 15.07 10.99 -18.76
C ARG A 36 14.06 12.13 -18.62
N GLN A 37 12.95 11.89 -17.94
CA GLN A 37 11.95 12.93 -17.69
C GLN A 37 12.31 13.81 -16.49
N THR A 38 13.07 13.27 -15.52
CA THR A 38 13.46 14.01 -14.30
C THR A 38 14.77 14.79 -14.45
N ASP A 39 15.59 14.46 -15.46
CA ASP A 39 16.82 15.17 -15.80
C ASP A 39 16.54 16.67 -16.05
N GLY A 40 16.83 17.48 -15.02
CA GLY A 40 16.60 18.93 -15.00
C GLY A 40 15.92 19.47 -13.73
N THR A 41 15.38 18.62 -12.84
CA THR A 41 14.55 19.07 -11.69
C THR A 41 15.02 18.66 -10.29
N LEU A 42 15.89 17.64 -10.16
CA LEU A 42 16.36 17.14 -8.86
C LEU A 42 17.88 17.20 -8.74
N ALA A 43 18.39 17.56 -7.55
CA ALA A 43 19.82 17.71 -7.29
C ALA A 43 20.60 16.37 -7.32
N HIS A 44 19.90 15.24 -7.18
CA HIS A 44 20.47 13.89 -7.24
C HIS A 44 19.50 12.97 -7.98
N GLY A 45 19.95 12.29 -9.05
CA GLY A 45 19.11 11.39 -9.85
C GLY A 45 18.64 10.12 -9.13
N SER A 46 19.16 9.84 -7.94
CA SER A 46 18.78 8.70 -7.09
C SER A 46 17.42 8.89 -6.39
N ASP A 47 16.93 10.13 -6.24
CA ASP A 47 15.64 10.42 -5.57
C ASP A 47 14.44 10.43 -6.53
N ALA A 48 14.67 10.21 -7.83
CA ALA A 48 13.60 10.23 -8.83
C ALA A 48 12.63 9.06 -8.67
N ILE A 49 13.10 7.90 -8.19
CA ILE A 49 12.34 6.67 -8.05
C ILE A 49 12.46 6.15 -6.63
N TYR A 50 11.32 5.92 -5.98
CA TYR A 50 11.25 5.26 -4.69
C TYR A 50 11.07 3.76 -4.89
N TRP A 51 12.19 3.04 -4.94
CA TRP A 51 12.23 1.60 -5.23
C TRP A 51 11.42 0.74 -4.26
N LEU A 52 11.37 1.10 -2.97
CA LEU A 52 10.55 0.36 -2.00
C LEU A 52 9.05 0.46 -2.32
N GLY A 53 8.59 1.55 -2.93
CA GLY A 53 7.20 1.70 -3.38
C GLY A 53 6.94 1.16 -4.78
N ALA A 54 7.96 0.68 -5.49
CA ALA A 54 7.78 0.15 -6.83
C ALA A 54 6.86 -1.08 -6.82
N GLY A 55 6.05 -1.23 -7.86
CA GLY A 55 5.10 -2.32 -8.00
C GLY A 55 4.98 -2.76 -9.45
N LEU A 56 4.86 -4.06 -9.65
CA LEU A 56 4.54 -4.65 -10.95
C LEU A 56 3.18 -5.29 -10.78
N PHE A 57 2.24 -4.90 -11.64
CA PHE A 57 0.86 -5.29 -11.52
C PHE A 57 0.42 -5.98 -12.81
N ASP A 58 -0.31 -7.07 -12.65
CA ASP A 58 -1.02 -7.74 -13.72
C ASP A 58 -2.43 -7.15 -13.82
N ASP A 59 -2.74 -6.60 -14.99
CA ASP A 59 -4.01 -5.94 -15.27
C ASP A 59 -5.13 -6.95 -15.56
N GLU A 60 -4.79 -8.18 -15.98
CA GLU A 60 -5.74 -9.21 -16.36
C GLU A 60 -6.01 -10.21 -15.22
N ALA A 61 -5.05 -10.40 -14.31
CA ALA A 61 -5.20 -11.34 -13.20
C ALA A 61 -6.38 -10.96 -12.28
N GLY A 62 -7.31 -11.90 -12.12
CA GLY A 62 -8.56 -11.70 -11.39
C GLY A 62 -8.45 -11.67 -9.86
N ASN A 63 -7.31 -12.03 -9.28
CA ASN A 63 -7.16 -12.22 -7.83
C ASN A 63 -7.51 -10.97 -7.01
N ALA A 64 -6.92 -9.81 -7.34
CA ALA A 64 -7.22 -8.57 -6.63
C ALA A 64 -8.68 -8.14 -6.80
N LYS A 65 -9.27 -8.39 -7.97
CA LYS A 65 -10.68 -8.07 -8.27
C LYS A 65 -11.63 -8.96 -7.48
N GLU A 66 -11.36 -10.26 -7.41
CA GLU A 66 -12.14 -11.21 -6.62
C GLU A 66 -12.06 -10.88 -5.12
N LEU A 67 -10.87 -10.51 -4.63
CA LEU A 67 -10.66 -10.10 -3.25
C LEU A 67 -11.36 -8.76 -2.93
N LEU A 68 -11.34 -7.80 -3.86
CA LEU A 68 -12.09 -6.55 -3.71
C LEU A 68 -13.59 -6.81 -3.59
N LEU A 69 -14.14 -7.73 -4.39
CA LEU A 69 -15.56 -8.11 -4.32
C LEU A 69 -15.89 -8.79 -2.98
N SER A 70 -15.03 -9.69 -2.51
CA SER A 70 -15.24 -10.36 -1.21
C SER A 70 -15.18 -9.36 -0.05
N VAL A 71 -14.18 -8.46 -0.03
CA VAL A 71 -14.04 -7.41 0.98
C VAL A 71 -15.25 -6.49 0.99
N ASN A 72 -15.70 -5.99 -0.18
CA ASN A 72 -16.87 -5.13 -0.26
C ASN A 72 -18.15 -5.81 0.24
N LYS A 73 -18.32 -7.11 -0.03
CA LYS A 73 -19.43 -7.90 0.52
C LYS A 73 -19.34 -8.01 2.04
N THR A 74 -18.16 -8.31 2.58
CA THR A 74 -17.94 -8.45 4.03
C THR A 74 -18.11 -7.10 4.75
N LEU A 75 -17.69 -5.99 4.16
CA LEU A 75 -17.91 -4.64 4.71
C LEU A 75 -19.39 -4.24 4.70
N SER A 76 -20.13 -4.62 3.66
CA SER A 76 -21.58 -4.42 3.60
C SER A 76 -22.28 -5.20 4.72
N LEU A 77 -21.89 -6.47 4.93
CA LEU A 77 -22.39 -7.27 6.04
C LEU A 77 -22.00 -6.71 7.42
N ALA A 78 -20.76 -6.21 7.56
CA ALA A 78 -20.33 -5.57 8.80
C ALA A 78 -21.16 -4.33 9.14
N THR A 79 -21.55 -3.55 8.12
CA THR A 79 -22.46 -2.40 8.25
C THR A 79 -23.83 -2.85 8.78
N GLU A 80 -24.35 -4.00 8.33
CA GLU A 80 -25.63 -4.55 8.82
C GLU A 80 -25.53 -5.08 10.27
N ILE A 81 -24.41 -5.72 10.62
CA ILE A 81 -24.23 -6.32 11.95
C ILE A 81 -23.99 -5.25 13.04
N TRP A 82 -23.28 -4.18 12.73
CA TRP A 82 -22.89 -3.15 13.70
C TRP A 82 -23.83 -1.94 13.73
N GLN A 83 -25.10 -2.10 13.33
CA GLN A 83 -26.10 -1.01 13.39
C GLN A 83 -26.28 -0.40 14.78
N ASP A 84 -26.06 -1.18 15.85
CA ASP A 84 -26.19 -0.74 17.24
C ASP A 84 -24.87 -0.22 17.86
N ASP A 85 -23.77 -0.20 17.09
CA ASP A 85 -22.44 0.24 17.53
C ASP A 85 -21.96 1.38 16.62
N ASP A 86 -22.30 2.62 16.98
CA ASP A 86 -22.05 3.82 16.17
C ASP A 86 -20.58 3.98 15.76
N GLU A 87 -19.64 3.69 16.67
CA GLU A 87 -18.21 3.83 16.41
C GLU A 87 -17.72 2.81 15.38
N LYS A 88 -18.10 1.53 15.53
CA LYS A 88 -17.75 0.49 14.55
C LYS A 88 -18.43 0.73 13.20
N LEU A 89 -19.69 1.14 13.23
CA LEU A 89 -20.47 1.43 12.02
C LEU A 89 -19.80 2.53 11.19
N GLU A 90 -19.39 3.62 11.85
CA GLU A 90 -18.74 4.73 11.16
C GLU A 90 -17.36 4.34 10.63
N ALA A 91 -16.55 3.62 11.41
CA ALA A 91 -15.24 3.12 10.97
C ALA A 91 -15.36 2.22 9.73
N VAL A 92 -16.35 1.33 9.67
CA VAL A 92 -16.61 0.48 8.48
C VAL A 92 -17.06 1.28 7.28
N LYS A 93 -17.91 2.29 7.46
CA LYS A 93 -18.35 3.16 6.38
C LYS A 93 -17.17 3.91 5.78
N GLN A 94 -16.32 4.50 6.62
CA GLN A 94 -15.13 5.24 6.18
C GLN A 94 -14.13 4.31 5.49
N LEU A 95 -13.93 3.10 6.01
CA LEU A 95 -13.11 2.09 5.36
C LEU A 95 -13.68 1.67 4.00
N SER A 96 -15.01 1.51 3.90
CA SER A 96 -15.68 1.21 2.64
C SER A 96 -15.48 2.33 1.61
N VAL A 97 -15.55 3.59 2.04
CA VAL A 97 -15.25 4.75 1.18
C VAL A 97 -13.79 4.72 0.71
N PHE A 98 -12.85 4.47 1.62
CA PHE A 98 -11.43 4.38 1.30
C PHE A 98 -11.12 3.29 0.27
N ILE A 99 -11.68 2.08 0.46
CA ILE A 99 -11.47 0.95 -0.45
C ILE A 99 -12.09 1.26 -1.82
N ASN A 100 -13.32 1.77 -1.88
CA ASN A 100 -13.96 2.05 -3.16
C ASN A 100 -13.35 3.25 -3.92
N ALA A 101 -12.62 4.13 -3.23
CA ALA A 101 -11.85 5.21 -3.85
C ALA A 101 -10.44 4.76 -4.30
N SER A 102 -9.99 3.57 -3.90
CA SER A 102 -8.66 3.05 -4.20
C SER A 102 -8.65 2.19 -5.46
N LEU A 103 -7.53 2.21 -6.19
CA LEU A 103 -7.30 1.32 -7.33
C LEU A 103 -6.53 0.09 -6.86
N PHE A 104 -7.06 -1.09 -7.20
CA PHE A 104 -6.42 -2.37 -6.91
C PHE A 104 -6.13 -3.13 -8.20
N LYS A 105 -4.90 -3.59 -8.33
CA LYS A 105 -4.44 -4.47 -9.42
C LYS A 105 -3.62 -5.60 -8.83
N THR A 106 -3.59 -6.76 -9.48
CA THR A 106 -2.90 -7.92 -8.90
C THR A 106 -1.39 -7.71 -8.92
N ARG A 107 -0.81 -7.46 -7.74
CA ARG A 107 0.65 -7.28 -7.57
C ARG A 107 1.37 -8.60 -7.83
N ILE A 108 2.37 -8.57 -8.71
CA ILE A 108 3.30 -9.66 -8.96
C ILE A 108 4.42 -9.59 -7.92
N PRO A 109 4.71 -10.67 -7.16
CA PRO A 109 5.72 -10.68 -6.12
C PRO A 109 7.13 -10.80 -6.69
N VAL A 110 7.64 -9.71 -7.27
CA VAL A 110 9.01 -9.60 -7.79
C VAL A 110 9.71 -8.38 -7.19
N THR A 111 11.01 -8.50 -6.94
CA THR A 111 11.85 -7.37 -6.52
C THR A 111 12.01 -6.41 -7.70
N LEU A 112 11.81 -5.12 -7.49
CA LEU A 112 11.86 -4.11 -8.56
C LEU A 112 12.98 -3.09 -8.39
N ASP A 113 13.91 -3.36 -7.47
CA ASP A 113 15.08 -2.53 -7.20
C ASP A 113 16.15 -2.76 -8.28
N GLU A 114 16.61 -1.69 -8.92
CA GLU A 114 17.66 -1.74 -9.94
C GLU A 114 19.02 -2.20 -9.34
N ASP A 115 19.36 -1.74 -8.14
CA ASP A 115 20.62 -2.07 -7.47
C ASP A 115 20.67 -3.56 -7.09
N PHE A 116 19.51 -4.15 -6.76
CA PHE A 116 19.38 -5.59 -6.53
C PHE A 116 19.83 -6.41 -7.74
N TYR A 117 19.52 -5.96 -8.96
CA TYR A 117 19.92 -6.63 -10.19
C TYR A 117 21.37 -6.33 -10.57
N LEU A 118 21.83 -5.09 -10.39
CA LEU A 118 23.21 -4.69 -10.65
C LEU A 118 24.22 -5.40 -9.74
N ALA A 119 23.81 -5.76 -8.52
CA ALA A 119 24.61 -6.55 -7.58
C ALA A 119 24.79 -8.03 -7.99
N GLY A 120 24.20 -8.47 -9.11
CA GLY A 120 24.37 -9.84 -9.63
C GLY A 120 23.44 -10.87 -8.98
N SER A 121 22.25 -10.46 -8.55
CA SER A 121 21.27 -11.37 -7.92
C SER A 121 20.89 -12.55 -8.83
N ARG A 122 20.70 -13.72 -8.21
CA ARG A 122 20.25 -14.95 -8.90
C ARG A 122 18.75 -14.95 -9.21
N SER A 123 17.96 -14.13 -8.51
CA SER A 123 16.51 -14.06 -8.70
C SER A 123 16.18 -13.03 -9.78
N ASN A 124 16.05 -13.49 -11.02
CA ASN A 124 15.69 -12.65 -12.16
C ASN A 124 14.66 -13.40 -13.04
N PRO A 125 13.39 -13.49 -12.60
CA PRO A 125 12.36 -14.24 -13.31
C PRO A 125 12.01 -13.57 -14.66
N LEU A 126 11.44 -14.37 -15.55
CA LEU A 126 10.75 -13.87 -16.73
C LEU A 126 9.38 -13.32 -16.29
N VAL A 127 8.95 -12.22 -16.89
CA VAL A 127 7.65 -11.60 -16.65
C VAL A 127 6.91 -11.49 -17.98
N ASP A 128 5.65 -11.90 -18.01
CA ASP A 128 4.85 -12.04 -19.23
C ASP A 128 3.45 -11.47 -19.01
N GLY A 129 2.81 -11.04 -20.10
CA GLY A 129 1.46 -10.47 -20.10
C GLY A 129 1.42 -8.94 -20.14
N ASP A 130 0.19 -8.41 -20.05
CA ASP A 130 -0.09 -6.97 -20.03
C ASP A 130 0.09 -6.44 -18.61
N LEU A 131 1.31 -5.96 -18.35
CA LEU A 131 1.74 -5.56 -17.02
C LEU A 131 1.88 -4.05 -16.88
N THR A 132 1.46 -3.51 -15.73
CA THR A 132 1.72 -2.14 -15.31
C THR A 132 2.92 -2.09 -14.36
N LEU A 133 4.01 -1.43 -14.76
CA LEU A 133 5.11 -1.08 -13.86
C LEU A 133 4.86 0.31 -13.25
N LEU A 134 4.72 0.35 -11.93
CA LEU A 134 4.63 1.57 -11.14
C LEU A 134 5.99 1.90 -10.52
N LEU A 135 6.52 3.08 -10.83
CA LEU A 135 7.74 3.64 -10.24
C LEU A 135 7.40 4.98 -9.57
N PRO A 136 6.98 4.98 -8.29
CA PRO A 136 6.49 6.18 -7.64
C PRO A 136 7.64 7.08 -7.17
N LYS A 137 7.33 8.37 -6.96
CA LYS A 137 8.17 9.23 -6.12
C LYS A 137 7.98 8.86 -4.66
N ARG A 138 8.96 9.18 -3.81
CA ARG A 138 8.88 8.91 -2.37
C ARG A 138 7.75 9.74 -1.74
N PRO A 139 6.72 9.10 -1.15
CA PRO A 139 5.71 9.83 -0.39
C PRO A 139 6.33 10.43 0.88
N ASP A 140 5.69 11.45 1.43
CA ASP A 140 6.07 12.11 2.69
C ASP A 140 5.06 11.82 3.82
N SER A 141 4.21 10.80 3.64
CA SER A 141 3.12 10.48 4.55
C SER A 141 2.89 8.98 4.72
N VAL A 142 2.17 8.61 5.78
CA VAL A 142 1.66 7.26 6.08
C VAL A 142 0.14 7.35 6.20
N GLN A 143 -0.59 6.34 5.71
CA GLN A 143 -2.05 6.31 5.83
C GLN A 143 -2.46 5.45 7.03
N VAL A 144 -3.43 5.92 7.81
CA VAL A 144 -3.96 5.20 8.98
C VAL A 144 -5.44 4.92 8.75
N ILE A 145 -5.81 3.64 8.78
CA ILE A 145 -7.15 3.14 8.43
C ILE A 145 -7.55 1.94 9.30
N GLY A 146 -8.80 1.48 9.17
CA GLY A 146 -9.33 0.31 9.88
C GLY A 146 -10.24 0.69 11.03
N ALA A 147 -10.12 -0.01 12.16
CA ALA A 147 -10.90 0.26 13.37
C ALA A 147 -10.38 1.49 14.13
N VAL A 148 -10.55 2.67 13.53
CA VAL A 148 -10.17 3.98 14.08
C VAL A 148 -11.31 4.98 13.88
N LEU A 149 -11.42 6.01 14.73
CA LEU A 149 -12.46 7.04 14.60
C LEU A 149 -12.17 8.05 13.49
N HIS A 150 -10.88 8.32 13.24
CA HIS A 150 -10.42 9.33 12.30
C HIS A 150 -9.36 8.77 11.36
N PRO A 151 -9.75 7.97 10.35
CA PRO A 151 -8.86 7.54 9.27
C PRO A 151 -8.28 8.78 8.58
N GLN A 152 -6.97 8.82 8.42
CA GLN A 152 -6.29 10.01 7.89
C GLN A 152 -4.90 9.69 7.34
N THR A 153 -4.40 10.61 6.53
CA THR A 153 -3.01 10.64 6.08
C THR A 153 -2.19 11.46 7.07
N VAL A 154 -1.18 10.84 7.67
CA VAL A 154 -0.31 11.44 8.69
C VAL A 154 1.06 11.71 8.07
N PRO A 155 1.69 12.89 8.30
CA PRO A 155 3.05 13.15 7.85
C PRO A 155 4.03 12.09 8.36
N PHE A 156 4.90 11.63 7.48
CA PHE A 156 5.89 10.61 7.80
C PHE A 156 6.93 11.15 8.79
N SER A 157 7.27 10.33 9.77
CA SER A 157 8.37 10.56 10.69
C SER A 157 9.14 9.28 10.97
N VAL A 158 10.48 9.39 10.95
CA VAL A 158 11.41 8.29 11.24
C VAL A 158 11.35 7.81 12.68
N THR A 159 10.79 8.61 13.59
CA THR A 159 10.69 8.26 15.01
C THR A 159 9.35 7.61 15.38
N HIS A 160 8.37 7.65 14.47
CA HIS A 160 7.03 7.16 14.77
C HIS A 160 6.94 5.65 14.57
N THR A 161 6.42 4.99 15.60
CA THR A 161 5.98 3.60 15.60
C THR A 161 4.54 3.48 15.09
N ALA A 162 4.03 2.26 14.93
CA ALA A 162 2.63 2.04 14.58
C ALA A 162 1.68 2.69 15.61
N ASP A 163 1.99 2.61 16.90
CA ASP A 163 1.17 3.20 17.96
C ASP A 163 1.13 4.74 17.85
N ASP A 164 2.27 5.38 17.55
CA ASP A 164 2.32 6.83 17.36
C ASP A 164 1.37 7.28 16.24
N TYR A 165 1.39 6.59 15.09
CA TYR A 165 0.48 6.90 13.98
C TYR A 165 -0.99 6.64 14.34
N LEU A 166 -1.26 5.55 15.06
CA LEU A 166 -2.62 5.18 15.47
C LEU A 166 -3.20 6.15 16.50
N SER A 167 -2.37 6.67 17.41
CA SER A 167 -2.80 7.60 18.45
C SER A 167 -3.50 8.84 17.88
N VAL A 168 -3.04 9.34 16.72
CA VAL A 168 -3.62 10.48 16.00
C VAL A 168 -5.00 10.13 15.41
N ALA A 169 -5.20 8.88 15.00
CA ALA A 169 -6.45 8.38 14.40
C ALA A 169 -7.49 7.89 15.41
N MET A 170 -7.14 7.81 16.70
CA MET A 170 -7.98 7.33 17.81
C MET A 170 -8.56 5.92 17.56
N PRO A 171 -7.80 4.85 17.88
CA PRO A 171 -8.23 3.48 17.60
C PRO A 171 -9.42 3.06 18.47
N LEU A 172 -10.33 2.29 17.88
CA LEU A 172 -11.47 1.72 18.58
C LEU A 172 -10.97 0.71 19.63
N HIS A 173 -11.30 0.96 20.90
CA HIS A 173 -10.93 0.13 22.06
C HIS A 173 -9.41 -0.03 22.31
N SER A 174 -8.73 1.05 22.70
CA SER A 174 -7.28 1.08 22.95
C SER A 174 -6.77 0.00 23.93
N PHE A 175 -7.57 -0.41 24.92
CA PHE A 175 -7.15 -1.39 25.94
C PHE A 175 -7.07 -2.85 25.45
N GLY A 176 -7.64 -3.18 24.28
CA GLY A 176 -7.64 -4.52 23.73
C GLY A 176 -6.67 -4.73 22.56
N ASN A 177 -6.09 -3.66 22.02
CA ASN A 177 -5.33 -3.71 20.79
C ASN A 177 -3.86 -4.00 21.12
N SER A 178 -3.40 -5.21 20.81
CA SER A 178 -2.00 -5.62 21.03
C SER A 178 -1.13 -5.52 19.79
N THR A 179 -1.74 -5.52 18.62
CA THR A 179 -1.06 -5.66 17.33
C THR A 179 -1.77 -4.81 16.28
N ALA A 180 -1.00 -4.01 15.55
CA ALA A 180 -1.41 -3.35 14.32
C ALA A 180 -0.86 -4.12 13.11
N LEU A 181 -1.52 -4.02 11.96
CA LEU A 181 -0.99 -4.58 10.70
C LEU A 181 -0.47 -3.43 9.85
N VAL A 182 0.77 -3.51 9.41
CA VAL A 182 1.40 -2.50 8.55
C VAL A 182 1.60 -3.11 7.17
N VAL A 183 1.09 -2.44 6.14
CA VAL A 183 1.37 -2.78 4.75
C VAL A 183 2.43 -1.80 4.24
N GLN A 184 3.64 -2.31 4.06
CA GLN A 184 4.75 -1.53 3.52
C GLN A 184 4.52 -1.19 2.03
N PRO A 185 5.20 -0.18 1.47
CA PRO A 185 5.01 0.25 0.08
C PRO A 185 5.27 -0.85 -0.98
N ASN A 186 6.10 -1.84 -0.65
CA ASN A 186 6.38 -3.01 -1.49
C ASN A 186 5.27 -4.08 -1.43
N GLY A 187 4.26 -3.90 -0.57
CA GLY A 187 3.18 -4.85 -0.33
C GLY A 187 3.48 -5.87 0.76
N GLU A 188 4.62 -5.80 1.46
CA GLU A 188 4.88 -6.66 2.62
C GLU A 188 3.92 -6.33 3.77
N ILE A 189 3.37 -7.37 4.40
CA ILE A 189 2.52 -7.23 5.58
C ILE A 189 3.37 -7.56 6.80
N GLU A 190 3.36 -6.66 7.77
CA GLU A 190 4.05 -6.80 9.03
C GLU A 190 3.07 -6.67 10.20
N GLU A 191 3.23 -7.52 11.21
CA GLU A 191 2.52 -7.39 12.48
C GLU A 191 3.36 -6.54 13.44
N HIS A 192 2.86 -5.37 13.83
CA HIS A 192 3.54 -4.42 14.72
C HIS A 192 2.93 -4.52 16.12
N PRO A 193 3.67 -5.00 17.13
CA PRO A 193 3.20 -4.99 18.53
C PRO A 193 3.11 -3.55 19.06
N ILE A 194 1.93 -3.17 19.58
CA ILE A 194 1.65 -1.77 19.98
C ILE A 194 1.23 -1.61 21.45
N ALA A 195 0.88 -2.69 22.16
CA ALA A 195 0.47 -2.54 23.55
C ALA A 195 1.68 -2.41 24.47
N TYR A 196 1.51 -1.68 25.58
CA TYR A 196 2.59 -1.42 26.54
C TYR A 196 3.30 -2.70 27.05
N TRP A 197 2.64 -3.86 27.02
CA TRP A 197 3.19 -5.14 27.49
C TRP A 197 3.95 -5.93 26.43
N ASN A 198 3.79 -5.61 25.14
CA ASN A 198 4.45 -6.29 24.03
C ASN A 198 5.12 -5.34 23.04
N GLU A 199 5.19 -4.04 23.36
CA GLU A 199 5.67 -3.00 22.46
C GLU A 199 7.06 -3.32 21.92
N GLN A 200 7.15 -3.37 20.60
CA GLN A 200 8.40 -3.56 19.88
C GLN A 200 8.46 -2.53 18.75
N PRO A 201 9.32 -1.51 18.87
CA PRO A 201 9.50 -0.53 17.80
C PRO A 201 9.93 -1.22 16.50
N MET A 202 9.12 -1.03 15.46
CA MET A 202 9.36 -1.53 14.11
C MET A 202 9.28 -0.37 13.13
N ASN A 203 10.12 -0.42 12.09
CA ASN A 203 10.23 0.68 11.14
C ASN A 203 9.03 0.70 10.20
N ILE A 204 8.44 1.88 10.01
CA ILE A 204 7.39 2.12 9.03
C ILE A 204 8.00 2.95 7.90
N ALA A 205 7.83 2.52 6.66
CA ALA A 205 8.36 3.28 5.53
C ALA A 205 7.38 4.37 5.07
N PRO A 206 7.86 5.46 4.44
CA PRO A 206 6.99 6.45 3.81
C PRO A 206 6.12 5.80 2.73
N GLY A 207 4.83 6.12 2.72
CA GLY A 207 3.83 5.50 1.85
C GLY A 207 3.18 4.24 2.44
N ALA A 208 3.63 3.76 3.59
CA ALA A 208 3.01 2.61 4.24
C ALA A 208 1.56 2.91 4.68
N MET A 209 0.81 1.84 4.89
CA MET A 209 -0.54 1.89 5.46
C MET A 209 -0.54 1.16 6.81
N VAL A 210 -0.92 1.86 7.87
CA VAL A 210 -1.13 1.31 9.20
C VAL A 210 -2.61 0.98 9.33
N TYR A 211 -2.92 -0.31 9.42
CA TYR A 211 -4.27 -0.84 9.57
C TYR A 211 -4.50 -1.30 11.01
N MET A 212 -5.54 -0.74 11.65
CA MET A 212 -6.02 -1.21 12.94
C MET A 212 -7.05 -2.33 12.75
N PRO A 213 -6.80 -3.56 13.23
CA PRO A 213 -7.76 -4.66 13.12
C PRO A 213 -9.02 -4.44 13.95
N PHE A 214 -10.18 -4.79 13.40
CA PHE A 214 -11.42 -4.87 14.17
C PHE A 214 -11.33 -6.05 15.15
N GLN A 215 -11.67 -5.79 16.41
CA GLN A 215 -11.62 -6.79 17.49
C GLN A 215 -12.98 -7.44 17.73
N ARG A 216 -12.97 -8.64 18.33
CA ARG A 216 -14.18 -9.41 18.71
C ARG A 216 -15.15 -9.60 17.53
N LEU A 217 -14.59 -9.96 16.37
CA LEU A 217 -15.36 -10.17 15.15
C LEU A 217 -16.35 -11.33 15.32
N PRO A 218 -17.64 -11.14 14.95
CA PRO A 218 -18.59 -12.23 14.76
C PRO A 218 -18.05 -13.27 13.78
N SER A 219 -18.50 -14.51 13.89
CA SER A 219 -18.05 -15.60 13.00
C SER A 219 -18.26 -15.28 11.52
N ALA A 220 -19.31 -14.55 11.17
CA ALA A 220 -19.60 -14.12 9.81
C ALA A 220 -18.56 -13.12 9.24
N LEU A 221 -17.76 -12.48 10.10
CA LEU A 221 -16.74 -11.50 9.73
C LEU A 221 -15.32 -12.01 10.05
N SER A 222 -15.13 -13.30 10.32
CA SER A 222 -13.86 -13.83 10.83
C SER A 222 -12.65 -13.59 9.90
N SER A 223 -12.88 -13.47 8.59
CA SER A 223 -11.82 -13.19 7.61
C SER A 223 -11.60 -11.70 7.34
N LEU A 224 -12.45 -10.80 7.87
CA LEU A 224 -12.47 -9.38 7.51
C LEU A 224 -11.09 -8.72 7.55
N ASN A 225 -10.38 -8.84 8.69
CA ASN A 225 -9.06 -8.24 8.85
C ASN A 225 -8.03 -8.80 7.87
N ALA A 226 -8.03 -10.12 7.65
CA ALA A 226 -7.08 -10.78 6.76
C ALA A 226 -7.35 -10.41 5.30
N ASP A 227 -8.62 -10.42 4.87
CA ASP A 227 -9.03 -10.11 3.51
C ASP A 227 -8.71 -8.64 3.16
N ILE A 228 -8.94 -7.70 4.09
CA ILE A 228 -8.59 -6.29 3.90
C ILE A 228 -7.08 -6.13 3.71
N VAL A 229 -6.28 -6.69 4.61
CA VAL A 229 -4.83 -6.46 4.57
C VAL A 229 -4.19 -7.14 3.36
N GLN A 230 -4.68 -8.31 2.95
CA GLN A 230 -4.32 -8.92 1.67
C GLN A 230 -4.70 -8.04 0.47
N LEU A 231 -5.89 -7.42 0.49
CA LEU A 231 -6.32 -6.50 -0.57
C LEU A 231 -5.42 -5.28 -0.65
N LEU A 232 -5.00 -4.73 0.49
CA LEU A 232 -4.12 -3.57 0.56
C LEU A 232 -2.74 -3.82 -0.09
N GLN A 233 -2.24 -5.06 -0.12
CA GLN A 233 -1.00 -5.41 -0.85
C GLN A 233 -1.10 -5.13 -2.36
N HIS A 234 -2.32 -5.19 -2.89
CA HIS A 234 -2.65 -5.00 -4.30
C HIS A 234 -3.02 -3.55 -4.64
N ARG A 235 -2.91 -2.63 -3.68
CA ARG A 235 -3.18 -1.21 -3.93
C ARG A 235 -2.10 -0.60 -4.83
N VAL A 236 -2.55 0.08 -5.88
CA VAL A 236 -1.68 0.92 -6.72
C VAL A 236 -1.55 2.28 -6.03
N MET A 237 -0.32 2.72 -5.76
CA MET A 237 -0.02 3.95 -5.02
C MET A 237 0.25 5.15 -5.92
#